data_AF-A0A094EFX1-F1
#
_entry.id   AF-A0A094EFX1-F1
#
_cell.length_a   1.000
_cell.length_b   1.000
_cell.length_c   1.000
_cell.angle_alpha   90.00
_cell.angle_beta   90.00
_cell.angle_gamma   90.00
#
_symmetry.space_group_name_H-M   'P 1'
#
loop_
_entity.id
_entity.type
_entity.pdbx_description
1 polymer ?
#
loop_
_entity_poly.entity_id
_entity_poly.type
_entity_poly.pdbx_seq_one_letter_code
_entity_poly.pdbx_strand_id
1 'polypeptide(L)'
;MPLPTQAQSSNQEGRILLAINAIKQGQFQSVRAAAASYDIPRTTLRDRIHGMASRRDSIPNLQKLTPYEESALVRYILDLDSRGFPPRPQGVQEMADLLLSERGESSVRKN
;
A
#
# COMPACT_ATOMS: atom_id res chain seq x y z
N MET A 1 -28.69 17.77 17.84
CA MET A 1 -27.91 17.20 16.72
C MET A 1 -27.48 15.80 17.14
N PRO A 2 -27.97 14.71 16.52
CA PRO A 2 -27.47 13.39 16.85
C PRO A 2 -26.10 13.19 16.17
N LEU A 3 -25.13 12.70 16.94
CA LEU A 3 -23.81 12.29 16.45
C LEU A 3 -23.96 11.10 15.49
N PRO A 4 -23.24 11.06 14.36
CA PRO A 4 -23.26 9.89 13.49
C PRO A 4 -22.69 8.68 14.23
N THR A 5 -23.53 7.65 14.34
CA THR A 5 -23.28 6.35 14.94
C THR A 5 -21.90 5.82 14.59
N GLN A 6 -21.05 5.67 15.61
CA GLN A 6 -19.75 5.05 15.50
C GLN A 6 -19.93 3.56 15.16
N ALA A 7 -19.94 3.23 13.88
CA ALA A 7 -19.61 1.89 13.44
C ALA A 7 -18.17 1.62 13.92
N GLN A 8 -18.06 0.72 14.90
CA GLN A 8 -16.83 0.17 15.45
C GLN A 8 -16.02 -0.47 14.32
N SER A 9 -15.33 0.35 13.53
CA SER A 9 -14.27 -0.13 12.67
C SER A 9 -13.05 -0.28 13.57
N SER A 10 -12.65 -1.52 13.79
CA SER A 10 -11.32 -1.92 14.28
C SER A 10 -10.18 -1.48 13.34
N ASN A 11 -10.47 -0.59 12.38
CA ASN A 11 -9.59 -0.18 11.30
C ASN A 11 -9.39 1.34 11.39
N GLN A 12 -8.22 1.75 11.88
CA GLN A 12 -7.80 3.15 12.02
C GLN A 12 -7.96 3.93 10.71
N GLU A 13 -7.70 3.27 9.58
CA GLU A 13 -7.87 3.82 8.23
C GLU A 13 -9.32 4.22 7.92
N GLY A 14 -10.28 3.42 8.36
CA GLY A 14 -11.70 3.71 8.15
C GLY A 14 -12.12 5.03 8.81
N ARG A 15 -11.66 5.27 10.04
CA ARG A 15 -11.91 6.52 10.76
C ARG A 15 -11.28 7.72 10.06
N ILE A 16 -10.06 7.56 9.53
CA ILE A 16 -9.36 8.62 8.79
C ILE A 16 -10.13 8.99 7.52
N LEU A 17 -10.58 8.00 6.74
CA LEU A 17 -11.36 8.23 5.53
C LEU A 17 -12.70 8.93 5.83
N LEU A 18 -13.38 8.53 6.90
CA LEU A 18 -14.60 9.20 7.36
C LEU A 18 -14.33 10.66 7.76
N ALA A 19 -13.27 10.92 8.52
CA ALA A 19 -12.90 12.27 8.92
C ALA A 19 -12.56 13.17 7.71
N ILE A 20 -11.87 12.64 6.70
CA ILE A 20 -11.57 13.36 5.45
C ILE A 20 -12.87 13.71 4.71
N ASN A 21 -13.79 12.75 4.59
CA ASN A 21 -15.08 12.99 3.94
C ASN A 21 -15.90 14.04 4.69
N ALA A 22 -15.91 14.02 6.02
CA ALA A 22 -16.63 15.00 6.83
C ALA A 22 -16.06 16.42 6.68
N ILE A 23 -14.73 16.56 6.58
CA ILE A 23 -14.09 17.85 6.26
C ILE A 23 -14.49 18.32 4.85
N LYS A 24 -14.47 17.44 3.84
CA LYS A 24 -14.87 17.78 2.46
C LYS A 24 -16.34 18.19 2.36
N GLN A 25 -17.20 17.61 3.19
CA GLN A 25 -18.62 17.95 3.30
C GLN A 25 -18.87 19.23 4.13
N GLY A 26 -17.83 19.89 4.64
CA GLY A 26 -17.96 21.11 5.42
C GLY A 26 -18.51 20.92 6.85
N GLN A 27 -18.56 19.68 7.36
CA GLN A 27 -19.04 19.39 8.71
C GLN A 27 -18.11 19.93 9.80
N PHE A 28 -16.83 20.13 9.47
CA PHE A 28 -15.81 20.64 10.38
C PHE A 28 -15.07 21.82 9.75
N GLN A 29 -14.94 22.91 10.51
CA GLN A 29 -14.19 24.11 10.10
C GLN A 29 -12.67 23.95 10.24
N SER A 30 -12.20 22.90 10.92
CA SER A 30 -10.77 22.66 11.10
C SER A 30 -10.43 21.17 11.16
N VAL A 31 -9.24 20.84 10.67
CA VAL A 31 -8.64 19.49 10.79
C VAL A 31 -8.54 19.07 12.27
N ARG A 32 -8.32 20.02 13.18
CA ARG A 32 -8.24 19.75 14.63
C ARG A 32 -9.58 19.27 15.20
N ALA A 33 -10.67 19.92 14.83
CA ALA A 33 -12.01 19.57 15.31
C ALA A 33 -12.45 18.19 14.78
N ALA A 34 -12.17 17.91 13.51
CA ALA A 34 -12.42 16.59 12.92
C ALA A 34 -11.57 15.51 13.61
N ALA A 35 -10.26 15.73 13.77
CA ALA A 35 -9.35 14.79 14.42
C ALA A 35 -9.81 14.43 15.84
N ALA A 36 -10.23 15.42 16.63
CA ALA A 36 -10.76 15.19 17.98
C ALA A 36 -12.10 14.42 17.97
N SER A 37 -12.98 14.70 17.00
CA SER A 37 -14.31 14.07 16.92
C SER A 37 -14.24 12.59 16.49
N TYR A 38 -13.25 12.25 15.67
CA TYR A 38 -13.03 10.88 15.16
C TYR A 38 -11.96 10.09 15.95
N ASP A 39 -11.41 10.67 17.02
CA ASP A 39 -10.35 10.07 17.84
C ASP A 39 -9.10 9.67 17.02
N ILE A 40 -8.55 10.64 16.28
CA ILE A 40 -7.40 10.46 15.39
C ILE A 40 -6.32 11.49 15.74
N PRO A 41 -5.02 11.12 15.73
CA PRO A 41 -3.96 12.11 15.82
C PRO A 41 -4.05 13.14 14.69
N ARG A 42 -3.98 14.43 15.04
CA ARG A 42 -4.09 15.54 14.08
C ARG A 42 -3.06 15.44 12.94
N THR A 43 -1.84 15.02 13.26
CA THR A 43 -0.74 14.84 12.29
C THR A 43 -1.13 13.80 11.24
N THR A 44 -1.61 12.63 11.68
CA THR A 44 -2.06 11.55 10.79
C THR A 44 -3.17 12.01 9.85
N LEU A 45 -4.17 12.73 10.35
CA LEU A 45 -5.27 13.24 9.52
C LEU A 45 -4.77 14.28 8.51
N ARG A 46 -3.90 15.20 8.95
CA ARG A 46 -3.30 16.23 8.07
C ARG A 46 -2.47 15.58 6.96
N ASP A 47 -1.60 14.66 7.30
CA ASP A 47 -0.71 14.01 6.33
C ASP A 47 -1.52 13.20 5.31
N ARG A 48 -2.61 12.55 5.74
CA ARG A 48 -3.53 11.86 4.82
C ARG A 48 -4.28 12.80 3.89
N ILE A 49 -4.69 13.98 4.36
CA ILE A 49 -5.31 15.02 3.51
C ILE A 49 -4.32 15.48 2.43
N HIS A 50 -3.03 15.56 2.76
CA HIS A 50 -1.96 15.88 1.81
C HIS A 50 -1.57 14.71 0.88
N GLY A 51 -2.27 13.57 0.95
CA GLY A 51 -2.06 12.44 0.04
C GLY A 51 -1.04 11.40 0.52
N MET A 52 -0.57 11.47 1.78
CA MET A 52 0.31 10.44 2.32
C MET A 52 -0.46 9.14 2.51
N ALA A 53 -0.09 8.09 1.78
CA ALA A 53 -0.71 6.77 1.88
C ALA A 53 -0.48 6.14 3.27
N SER A 54 -1.30 5.15 3.62
CA SER A 54 -1.05 4.38 4.84
C SER A 54 0.25 3.60 4.72
N ARG A 55 0.88 3.28 5.85
CA ARG A 55 2.02 2.36 5.88
C ARG A 55 1.70 0.99 5.25
N ARG A 56 0.44 0.56 5.27
CA ARG A 56 0.01 -0.74 4.72
C ARG A 56 -0.12 -0.69 3.20
N ASP A 57 -0.51 0.47 2.66
CA ASP A 57 -0.72 0.67 1.22
C ASP A 57 0.53 1.25 0.53
N SER A 58 1.48 1.77 1.31
CA SER A 58 2.74 2.28 0.79
C SER A 58 3.67 1.14 0.42
N ILE A 59 4.28 1.26 -0.76
CA ILE A 59 5.42 0.42 -1.16
C ILE A 59 6.55 0.63 -0.13
N PRO A 60 7.11 -0.44 0.46
CA PRO A 60 8.26 -0.34 1.34
C PRO A 60 9.44 0.30 0.62
N ASN A 61 10.17 1.16 1.33
CA ASN A 61 11.44 1.67 0.81
C ASN A 61 12.36 0.47 0.51
N LEU A 62 13.06 0.52 -0.63
CA LEU A 62 13.96 -0.54 -1.14
C LEU A 62 13.28 -1.75 -1.80
N GLN A 63 11.95 -1.75 -2.00
CA GLN A 63 11.30 -2.76 -2.82
C GLN A 63 11.60 -2.50 -4.31
N LYS A 64 12.42 -3.35 -4.94
CA LYS A 64 12.76 -3.26 -6.38
C LYS A 64 11.75 -3.99 -7.28
N LEU A 65 11.18 -5.07 -6.77
CA LEU A 65 10.18 -5.87 -7.45
C LEU A 65 8.78 -5.36 -7.13
N THR A 66 7.87 -5.44 -8.09
CA THR A 66 6.46 -5.19 -7.83
C THR A 66 5.82 -6.38 -7.11
N PRO A 67 4.70 -6.20 -6.39
CA PRO A 67 3.98 -7.34 -5.79
C PRO A 67 3.62 -8.44 -6.79
N TYR A 68 3.39 -8.09 -8.06
CA TYR A 68 3.15 -9.03 -9.13
C TYR A 68 4.40 -9.84 -9.49
N GLU A 69 5.55 -9.18 -9.62
CA GLU A 69 6.83 -9.84 -9.89
C GLU A 69 7.26 -10.74 -8.73
N GLU A 70 7.05 -10.30 -7.48
CA GLU A 70 7.29 -11.14 -6.29
C GLU A 70 6.39 -12.39 -6.31
N SER A 71 5.12 -12.23 -6.68
CA SER A 71 4.18 -13.35 -6.81
C SER A 71 4.63 -14.35 -7.90
N ALA A 72 5.15 -13.85 -9.02
CA ALA A 72 5.71 -14.69 -10.08
C ALA A 72 6.95 -15.44 -9.59
N LEU A 73 7.83 -14.79 -8.83
CA LEU A 73 9.02 -15.39 -8.25
C LEU A 73 8.67 -16.49 -7.23
N VAL A 74 7.67 -16.26 -6.37
CA VAL A 74 7.14 -17.27 -5.44
C VAL A 74 6.61 -18.48 -6.21
N ARG A 75 5.82 -18.25 -7.27
CA ARG A 75 5.29 -19.34 -8.11
C ARG A 75 6.41 -20.14 -8.77
N TYR A 76 7.45 -19.48 -9.25
CA TYR A 76 8.62 -20.13 -9.82
C TYR A 76 9.34 -21.02 -8.79
N ILE A 77 9.54 -20.54 -7.56
CA ILE A 77 10.17 -21.32 -6.47
C ILE A 77 9.33 -22.57 -6.15
N LEU A 78 8.00 -22.41 -6.03
CA LEU A 78 7.10 -23.54 -5.76
C LEU A 78 7.08 -24.56 -6.90
N ASP A 79 7.16 -24.10 -8.15
CA ASP A 79 7.25 -24.99 -9.32
C ASP A 79 8.56 -25.77 -9.33
N LEU A 80 9.69 -25.15 -8.98
CA LEU A 80 10.98 -25.84 -8.81
C LEU A 80 10.89 -26.96 -7.76
N ASP A 81 10.38 -26.63 -6.57
CA ASP A 81 10.23 -27.57 -5.47
C ASP A 81 9.31 -28.75 -5.85
N SER A 82 8.18 -28.47 -6.51
CA SER A 82 7.24 -29.50 -6.98
C SER A 82 7.84 -30.50 -7.96
N ARG A 83 8.87 -30.08 -8.71
CA ARG A 83 9.59 -30.90 -9.69
C ARG A 83 10.80 -31.63 -9.07
N GLY A 84 11.02 -31.48 -7.76
CA GLY A 84 12.15 -32.06 -7.05
C GLY A 84 13.47 -31.32 -7.26
N PHE A 85 13.43 -30.09 -7.79
CA PHE A 85 14.61 -29.25 -7.92
C PHE A 85 14.70 -28.28 -6.73
N PRO A 86 15.71 -28.40 -5.85
CA PRO A 86 15.83 -27.48 -4.73
C PRO A 86 16.12 -26.05 -5.24
N PRO A 87 15.33 -25.04 -4.83
CA PRO A 87 15.54 -23.67 -5.25
C PRO A 87 16.89 -23.16 -4.71
N ARG A 88 17.79 -22.79 -5.63
CA ARG A 88 19.09 -22.20 -5.27
C ARG A 88 18.96 -20.68 -5.20
N PRO A 89 19.57 -20.01 -4.20
CA PRO A 89 19.53 -18.55 -4.10
C PRO A 89 19.98 -17.84 -5.38
N GLN A 90 21.01 -18.37 -6.04
CA GLN A 90 21.49 -17.84 -7.32
C GLN A 90 20.42 -17.93 -8.43
N GLY A 91 19.74 -19.07 -8.58
CA GLY A 91 18.71 -19.23 -9.61
C GLY A 91 17.47 -18.36 -9.35
N VAL A 92 17.14 -18.13 -8.07
CA VAL A 92 16.09 -17.17 -7.69
C VAL A 92 16.51 -15.74 -8.04
N GLN A 93 17.76 -15.38 -7.80
CA GLN A 93 18.31 -14.07 -8.16
C GLN A 93 18.30 -13.86 -9.69
N GLU A 94 18.74 -14.85 -10.46
CA GLU A 94 18.73 -14.81 -11.92
C GLU A 94 17.30 -14.62 -12.48
N MET A 95 16.30 -15.32 -11.92
CA MET A 95 14.90 -15.11 -12.29
C MET A 95 14.39 -13.71 -11.91
N ALA A 96 14.77 -13.19 -10.75
CA ALA A 96 14.42 -11.83 -10.34
C ALA A 96 15.06 -10.78 -11.28
N ASP A 97 16.33 -10.94 -11.64
CA ASP A 97 17.03 -10.07 -12.58
C ASP A 97 16.45 -10.15 -13.99
N LEU A 98 15.98 -11.33 -14.41
CA LEU A 98 15.22 -11.51 -15.66
C LEU A 98 13.90 -10.71 -15.64
N LEU A 99 13.12 -10.80 -14.56
CA LEU A 99 11.88 -10.03 -14.41
C LEU A 99 12.13 -8.52 -14.44
N LEU A 100 13.22 -8.06 -13.81
CA LEU A 100 13.62 -6.65 -13.86
C LEU A 100 14.06 -6.22 -15.27
N SER A 101 14.79 -7.07 -15.99
CA SER A 101 15.24 -6.81 -17.35
C SER A 101 14.05 -6.68 -18.31
N GLU A 102 13.10 -7.62 -18.27
CA GLU A 102 11.88 -7.58 -19.09
C GLU A 102 11.06 -6.30 -18.87
N ARG A 103 11.00 -5.82 -17.62
CA ARG A 103 10.38 -4.52 -17.30
C ARG A 103 11.14 -3.36 -17.94
N GLY A 104 12.48 -3.39 -17.89
CA GLY A 104 13.34 -2.38 -18.51
C GLY A 104 13.21 -2.32 -20.03
N GLU A 105 13.23 -3.47 -20.71
CA GLU A 105 13.11 -3.60 -22.17
C GLU A 105 11.76 -3.08 -22.69
N SER A 106 10.67 -3.26 -21.92
CA SER A 106 9.35 -2.69 -22.27
C SER A 106 9.31 -1.15 -22.25
N SER A 107 10.28 -0.49 -21.59
CA SER A 107 10.39 0.97 -21.51
C SER A 107 11.33 1.58 -22.57
N VAL A 108 12.12 0.77 -23.26
CA VAL A 108 13.09 1.19 -24.28
C VAL A 108 12.63 0.75 -25.68
N ARG A 109 11.43 1.18 -26.07
CA ARG A 109 11.05 1.30 -27.48
C ARG A 109 10.26 2.59 -27.70
N LYS A 110 10.94 3.73 -27.55
CA LYS A 110 10.51 4.99 -28.16
C LYS A 110 11.36 5.22 -29.41
N ASN A 111 10.77 4.92 -30.57
CA ASN A 111 11.10 5.56 -31.84
C ASN A 111 10.00 6.57 -32.16
#